data_AF-A0A6A4RVN5-F1
#
_entry.id   AF-A0A6A4RVN5-F1
#
_cell.length_a   1.000
_cell.length_b   1.000
_cell.length_c   1.000
_cell.angle_alpha   90.00
_cell.angle_beta   90.00
_cell.angle_gamma   90.00
#
_symmetry.space_group_name_H-M   'P 1'
#
loop_
_entity.id
_entity.type
_entity.pdbx_description
1 polymer ?
#
loop_
_entity_poly.entity_id
_entity_poly.type
_entity_poly.pdbx_seq_one_letter_code
_entity_poly.pdbx_strand_id
1 'polypeptide(L)'
;MQAAKRANIRLPPEVNRILYIRNLPYKITAEEMYDIFGKYGPIRQIRTGNTPESRGTAYVVYEDIFDAKNACDHLSGFNVCNRYLVVLYYNANRAFQKMDTKKKEEQLKLLKEKYGINTDPPK
;
A
#
# COMPACT_ATOMS: atom_id res chain seq x y z
N MET A 1 1.93 -29.12 -3.18
CA MET A 1 0.66 -29.03 -3.95
C MET A 1 -0.22 -27.88 -3.42
N GLN A 2 0.10 -26.61 -3.70
CA GLN A 2 -0.72 -25.47 -3.21
C GLN A 2 -1.00 -24.38 -4.25
N ALA A 3 -0.53 -24.53 -5.50
CA ALA A 3 -0.71 -23.53 -6.56
C ALA A 3 -2.12 -23.55 -7.20
N ALA A 4 -2.89 -24.64 -7.06
CA ALA A 4 -4.13 -24.85 -7.82
C ALA A 4 -5.41 -24.22 -7.21
N LYS A 5 -5.36 -23.66 -6.00
CA LYS A 5 -6.55 -23.06 -5.33
C LYS A 5 -6.71 -21.55 -5.56
N ARG A 6 -5.74 -20.86 -6.17
CA ARG A 6 -5.75 -19.39 -6.31
C ARG A 6 -6.61 -18.86 -7.48
N ALA A 7 -6.99 -19.70 -8.44
CA ALA A 7 -7.48 -19.26 -9.74
C ALA A 7 -8.91 -18.68 -9.80
N ASN A 8 -9.71 -18.73 -8.72
CA ASN A 8 -11.13 -18.30 -8.76
C ASN A 8 -11.57 -17.39 -7.60
N ILE A 9 -10.64 -16.83 -6.83
CA ILE A 9 -10.99 -15.87 -5.76
C ILE A 9 -11.09 -14.48 -6.38
N ARG A 10 -12.31 -13.99 -6.61
CA ARG A 10 -12.55 -12.58 -6.93
C ARG A 10 -12.20 -11.75 -5.69
N LEU A 11 -11.12 -10.99 -5.78
CA LEU A 11 -10.72 -10.06 -4.73
C LEU A 11 -11.66 -8.85 -4.72
N PRO A 12 -11.96 -8.29 -3.54
CA PRO A 12 -12.69 -7.03 -3.43
C PRO A 12 -12.00 -5.92 -4.24
N PRO A 13 -12.76 -4.98 -4.83
CA PRO A 13 -12.22 -3.94 -5.72
C PRO A 13 -11.25 -2.97 -5.03
N GLU A 14 -11.26 -2.92 -3.69
CA GLU A 14 -10.33 -2.14 -2.88
C GLU A 14 -8.94 -2.78 -2.73
N VAL A 15 -8.80 -4.09 -3.00
CA VAL A 15 -7.53 -4.79 -2.82
C VAL A 15 -6.55 -4.34 -3.89
N ASN A 16 -5.35 -3.96 -3.46
CA ASN A 16 -4.30 -3.46 -4.32
C ASN A 16 -2.95 -4.11 -3.95
N ARG A 17 -2.06 -4.27 -4.93
CA ARG A 17 -0.66 -4.70 -4.70
C ARG A 17 0.15 -3.67 -3.90
N ILE A 18 -0.28 -2.41 -3.96
CA ILE A 18 0.36 -1.31 -3.25
C ILE A 18 -0.35 -1.14 -1.90
N LEU A 19 0.42 -1.26 -0.83
CA LEU A 19 -0.01 -0.95 0.53
C LEU A 19 0.52 0.41 0.96
N TYR A 20 -0.35 1.17 1.62
CA TYR A 20 -0.01 2.40 2.31
C TYR A 20 0.12 2.14 3.80
N ILE A 21 1.32 2.37 4.32
CA ILE A 21 1.67 2.14 5.72
C ILE A 21 1.71 3.49 6.43
N ARG A 22 1.10 3.56 7.62
CA ARG A 22 1.18 4.70 8.52
C ARG A 22 1.67 4.26 9.90
N ASN A 23 2.05 5.25 10.69
CA ASN A 23 2.54 5.09 12.06
C ASN A 23 3.88 4.32 12.13
N LEU A 24 4.67 4.35 11.06
CA LEU A 24 6.00 3.74 11.04
C LEU A 24 6.95 4.47 11.99
N PRO A 25 7.80 3.74 12.73
CA PRO A 25 8.92 4.34 13.47
C PRO A 25 9.79 5.20 12.55
N TYR A 26 10.17 6.40 13.00
CA TYR A 26 10.94 7.33 12.17
C TYR A 26 12.37 6.87 11.89
N LYS A 27 12.88 5.92 12.68
CA LYS A 27 14.22 5.35 12.56
C LYS A 27 14.23 3.97 11.90
N ILE A 28 13.09 3.53 11.34
CA ILE A 28 13.03 2.19 10.71
C ILE A 28 13.97 2.14 9.50
N THR A 29 14.75 1.06 9.41
CA THR A 29 15.70 0.87 8.31
C THR A 29 15.02 0.21 7.11
N ALA A 30 15.66 0.29 5.95
CA ALA A 30 15.18 -0.42 4.77
C ALA A 30 15.17 -1.94 4.98
N GLU A 31 16.20 -2.47 5.65
CA GLU A 31 16.33 -3.90 5.96
C GLU A 31 15.17 -4.38 6.85
N GLU A 32 14.84 -3.65 7.92
CA GLU A 32 13.70 -3.98 8.78
C GLU A 32 12.36 -3.98 8.01
N MET A 33 12.21 -3.04 7.06
CA MET A 33 11.03 -3.02 6.20
C MET A 33 10.97 -4.28 5.31
N TYR A 34 12.08 -4.68 4.69
CA TYR A 34 12.13 -5.91 3.91
C TYR A 34 11.89 -7.16 4.78
N ASP A 35 12.38 -7.18 6.00
CA ASP A 35 12.16 -8.30 6.94
C ASP A 35 10.71 -8.42 7.40
N ILE A 36 10.02 -7.29 7.62
CA ILE A 36 8.62 -7.29 8.07
C ILE A 36 7.69 -7.64 6.90
N PHE A 37 7.83 -6.95 5.78
CA PHE A 37 6.92 -7.08 4.63
C PHE A 37 7.28 -8.27 3.73
N GLY A 38 8.56 -8.62 3.61
CA GLY A 38 9.03 -9.70 2.74
C GLY A 38 8.61 -11.10 3.19
N LYS A 39 8.20 -11.26 4.46
CA LYS A 39 7.64 -12.51 4.99
C LYS A 39 6.37 -12.96 4.28
N TYR A 40 5.64 -12.04 3.66
CA TYR A 40 4.36 -12.34 3.01
C TYR A 40 4.47 -12.59 1.52
N GLY A 41 5.59 -12.21 0.90
CA GLY A 41 5.83 -12.41 -0.52
C GLY A 41 6.92 -11.50 -1.10
N PRO A 42 7.29 -11.70 -2.38
CA PRO A 42 8.28 -10.89 -3.06
C PRO A 42 7.84 -9.42 -3.17
N ILE A 43 8.71 -8.54 -2.70
CA ILE A 43 8.52 -7.10 -2.73
C ILE A 43 9.09 -6.54 -4.03
N ARG A 44 8.26 -5.81 -4.76
CA ARG A 44 8.65 -5.07 -5.95
C ARG A 44 9.39 -3.78 -5.62
N GLN A 45 8.86 -3.01 -4.67
CA GLN A 45 9.42 -1.71 -4.29
C GLN A 45 8.93 -1.26 -2.93
N ILE A 46 9.79 -0.61 -2.15
CA ILE A 46 9.40 0.16 -0.95
C ILE A 46 9.81 1.61 -1.15
N ARG A 47 8.91 2.54 -0.83
CA ARG A 47 9.18 3.98 -0.79
C ARG A 47 8.77 4.55 0.56
N THR A 48 9.73 5.02 1.33
CA THR A 48 9.49 5.70 2.61
C THR A 48 9.29 7.20 2.40
N GLY A 49 8.39 7.80 3.17
CA GLY A 49 8.21 9.25 3.18
C GLY A 49 9.39 9.94 3.84
N ASN A 50 10.05 10.84 3.10
CA ASN A 50 11.25 11.56 3.53
C ASN A 50 10.98 13.04 3.91
N THR A 51 9.80 13.57 3.63
CA THR A 51 9.43 14.95 3.98
C THR A 51 8.84 15.02 5.40
N PRO A 52 8.83 16.19 6.06
CA PRO A 52 8.18 16.35 7.37
C PRO A 52 6.72 15.88 7.39
N GLU A 53 5.98 16.07 6.29
CA GLU A 53 4.57 15.75 6.17
C GLU A 53 4.30 14.27 5.82
N SER A 54 5.32 13.55 5.35
CA SER A 54 5.24 12.15 4.92
C SER A 54 6.05 11.20 5.80
N ARG A 55 6.84 11.72 6.75
CA ARG A 55 7.63 10.93 7.70
C ARG A 55 6.75 9.97 8.49
N GLY A 56 7.21 8.74 8.66
CA GLY A 56 6.43 7.69 9.33
C GLY A 56 5.29 7.13 8.46
N THR A 57 5.34 7.38 7.15
CA THR A 57 4.51 6.70 6.16
C THR A 57 5.37 6.04 5.10
N ALA A 58 4.85 4.99 4.47
CA ALA A 58 5.52 4.32 3.37
C ALA A 58 4.52 3.72 2.38
N TYR A 59 4.98 3.51 1.15
CA TYR A 59 4.32 2.66 0.17
C TYR A 59 5.14 1.39 -0.03
N VAL A 60 4.49 0.24 0.14
CA VAL A 60 5.07 -1.08 -0.11
C VAL A 60 4.33 -1.70 -1.30
N VAL A 61 5.07 -2.08 -2.33
CA VAL A 61 4.54 -2.67 -3.56
C VAL A 61 4.96 -4.14 -3.59
N TYR A 62 3.99 -5.04 -3.59
CA TYR A 62 4.23 -6.47 -3.83
C TYR A 62 4.17 -6.80 -5.32
N GLU A 63 4.82 -7.90 -5.72
CA GLU A 63 4.67 -8.44 -7.07
C GLU A 63 3.27 -9.06 -7.27
N ASP A 64 2.79 -9.81 -6.26
CA ASP A 64 1.49 -10.50 -6.27
C ASP A 64 0.45 -9.76 -5.39
N ILE A 65 -0.81 -9.73 -5.85
CA ILE A 65 -1.93 -9.09 -5.16
C ILE A 65 -2.42 -9.89 -3.94
N PHE A 66 -2.32 -11.22 -3.97
CA PHE A 66 -2.68 -12.09 -2.86
C PHE A 66 -1.69 -11.94 -1.70
N ASP A 67 -0.42 -11.70 -2.00
CA ASP A 67 0.62 -11.46 -1.00
C ASP A 67 0.42 -10.11 -0.31
N ALA A 68 0.08 -9.06 -1.08
CA ALA A 68 -0.33 -7.77 -0.53
C ALA A 68 -1.58 -7.89 0.36
N LYS A 69 -2.57 -8.69 -0.05
CA LYS A 69 -3.76 -8.96 0.79
C LYS A 69 -3.36 -9.63 2.10
N ASN A 70 -2.56 -10.69 2.02
CA ASN A 70 -2.12 -11.43 3.18
C ASN A 70 -1.34 -10.54 4.15
N ALA A 71 -0.46 -9.69 3.64
CA ALA A 71 0.27 -8.70 4.43
C ALA A 71 -0.67 -7.69 5.09
N CYS A 72 -1.68 -7.18 4.37
CA CYS A 72 -2.64 -6.21 4.91
C CYS A 72 -3.44 -6.80 6.08
N ASP A 73 -3.90 -8.04 5.95
CA ASP A 73 -4.72 -8.70 6.96
C ASP A 73 -3.95 -8.97 8.26
N HIS A 74 -2.65 -9.29 8.17
CA HIS A 74 -1.83 -9.69 9.32
C HIS A 74 -0.95 -8.57 9.91
N LEU A 75 -0.56 -7.57 9.11
CA LEU A 75 0.30 -6.48 9.58
C LEU A 75 -0.48 -5.26 10.10
N SER A 76 -1.79 -5.22 9.89
CA SER A 76 -2.62 -4.19 10.51
C SER A 76 -2.62 -4.36 12.03
N GLY A 77 -2.14 -3.34 12.76
CA GLY A 77 -1.95 -3.42 14.20
C GLY A 77 -0.67 -4.17 14.62
N PHE A 78 0.28 -4.42 13.72
CA PHE A 78 1.55 -5.01 14.10
C PHE A 78 2.40 -4.01 14.92
N ASN A 79 2.94 -4.44 16.06
CA ASN A 79 3.74 -3.58 16.92
C ASN A 79 5.21 -3.56 16.47
N VAL A 80 5.71 -2.38 16.11
CA VAL A 80 7.12 -2.12 15.81
C VAL A 80 7.61 -0.96 16.67
N CYS A 81 8.60 -1.21 17.54
CA CYS A 81 9.20 -0.19 18.41
C CYS A 81 8.13 0.58 19.23
N ASN A 82 7.19 -0.14 19.84
CA ASN A 82 6.04 0.41 20.60
C ASN A 82 5.08 1.28 19.78
N ARG A 83 5.02 1.05 18.46
CA ARG A 83 4.07 1.70 17.55
C ARG A 83 3.32 0.65 16.75
N TYR A 84 2.00 0.72 16.82
CA TYR A 84 1.12 -0.15 16.06
C TYR A 84 0.97 0.36 14.63
N LEU A 85 1.43 -0.42 13.66
CA LEU A 85 1.35 -0.05 12.25
C LEU A 85 -0.11 0.00 11.80
N VAL A 86 -0.40 0.96 10.93
CA VAL A 86 -1.68 1.02 10.22
C VAL A 86 -1.39 0.69 8.76
N VAL A 87 -1.96 -0.41 8.27
CA VAL A 87 -1.75 -0.91 6.91
C VAL A 87 -3.06 -0.79 6.15
N LEU A 88 -3.04 -0.06 5.03
CA LEU A 88 -4.21 0.20 4.20
C LEU A 88 -3.87 -0.12 2.74
N TYR A 89 -4.86 -0.49 1.94
CA TYR A 89 -4.66 -0.54 0.49
C TYR A 89 -4.46 0.86 -0.09
N TYR A 90 -3.63 0.94 -1.12
CA TYR A 90 -3.48 2.18 -1.88
C TYR A 90 -4.80 2.58 -2.53
N ASN A 91 -5.16 3.85 -2.33
CA ASN A 91 -6.27 4.48 -3.01
C ASN A 91 -5.77 5.80 -3.64
N ALA A 92 -5.92 5.92 -4.96
CA ALA A 92 -5.43 7.08 -5.70
C ALA A 92 -6.07 8.39 -5.22
N ASN A 93 -7.36 8.38 -4.88
CA ASN A 93 -8.06 9.55 -4.39
C ASN A 93 -7.43 10.11 -3.10
N ARG A 94 -7.10 9.21 -2.15
CA ARG A 94 -6.38 9.56 -0.91
C ARG A 94 -4.94 9.99 -1.16
N ALA A 95 -4.25 9.36 -2.10
CA ALA A 95 -2.85 9.68 -2.40
C ALA A 95 -2.67 11.14 -2.86
N PHE A 96 -3.60 11.65 -3.67
CA PHE A 96 -3.57 13.01 -4.21
C PHE A 96 -4.48 13.99 -3.45
N GLN A 97 -4.95 13.64 -2.25
CA GLN A 97 -5.89 14.48 -1.49
C GLN A 97 -5.34 15.87 -1.12
N LYS A 98 -4.01 16.00 -1.02
CA LYS A 98 -3.34 17.26 -0.64
C LYS A 98 -3.05 18.17 -1.85
N MET A 99 -3.39 17.77 -3.08
CA MET A 99 -3.23 18.60 -4.27
C MET A 99 -4.42 19.53 -4.48
N ASP A 100 -4.20 20.66 -5.18
CA ASP A 100 -5.28 21.54 -5.66
C ASP A 100 -6.37 20.73 -6.37
N THR A 101 -7.64 21.09 -6.16
CA THR A 101 -8.79 20.33 -6.70
C THR A 101 -8.69 20.09 -8.21
N LYS A 102 -8.33 21.13 -8.98
CA LYS A 102 -8.16 21.02 -10.44
C LYS A 102 -7.05 20.04 -10.82
N LYS A 103 -5.87 20.18 -10.21
CA LYS A 103 -4.71 19.29 -10.47
C LYS A 103 -5.00 17.85 -10.03
N LYS A 104 -5.69 17.67 -8.90
CA LYS A 104 -6.11 16.36 -8.41
C LYS A 104 -7.01 15.67 -9.45
N GLU A 105 -8.01 16.37 -9.96
CA GLU A 105 -8.94 15.82 -10.95
C GLU A 105 -8.24 15.43 -12.25
N GLU A 106 -7.35 16.29 -12.76
CA GLU A 106 -6.53 16.01 -13.94
C GLU A 106 -5.63 14.77 -13.75
N GLN A 107 -4.94 14.68 -12.61
CA GLN A 107 -4.07 13.54 -12.30
C GLN A 107 -4.86 12.23 -12.17
N LEU A 108 -6.02 12.27 -11.50
CA LEU A 108 -6.89 11.11 -11.37
C LEU A 108 -7.42 10.66 -12.74
N LYS A 109 -7.87 11.61 -13.57
CA LYS A 109 -8.33 11.31 -14.93
C LYS A 109 -7.23 10.69 -15.78
N LEU A 110 -6.03 11.25 -15.74
CA LEU A 110 -4.87 10.71 -16.47
C LEU A 110 -4.49 9.31 -16.02
N LEU A 111 -4.51 9.03 -14.71
CA LEU A 111 -4.25 7.70 -14.18
C LEU A 111 -5.33 6.68 -14.58
N LYS A 112 -6.59 7.13 -14.61
CA LYS A 112 -7.73 6.30 -15.05
C LYS A 112 -7.64 5.97 -16.54
N GLU A 113 -7.34 6.95 -17.39
CA GLU A 113 -7.20 6.77 -18.84
C GLU A 113 -5.98 5.92 -19.21
N LYS A 114 -4.82 6.18 -18.57
CA LYS A 114 -3.56 5.52 -18.93
C LYS A 114 -3.43 4.10 -18.38
N TYR A 115 -3.95 3.85 -17.18
CA TYR A 115 -3.70 2.60 -16.46
C TYR A 115 -4.98 1.91 -15.95
N GLY A 116 -6.17 2.47 -16.16
CA GLY A 116 -7.43 1.88 -15.71
C GLY A 116 -7.57 1.78 -14.18
N ILE A 117 -6.92 2.66 -13.43
CA ILE A 117 -6.89 2.62 -11.95
C ILE A 117 -8.24 3.11 -11.37
N ASN A 118 -8.68 2.47 -10.28
CA ASN A 118 -9.82 2.95 -9.48
C ASN A 118 -9.47 4.27 -8.77
N THR A 119 -10.20 5.33 -9.11
CA THR A 119 -10.04 6.70 -8.57
C THR A 119 -11.16 7.11 -7.61
N ASP A 120 -12.07 6.20 -7.31
CA ASP A 120 -13.21 6.46 -6.44
C ASP A 120 -12.73 6.66 -4.99
N PRO A 121 -13.44 7.48 -4.20
CA PRO A 121 -13.18 7.58 -2.77
C PRO A 121 -13.24 6.20 -2.10
N PRO A 122 -12.43 5.94 -1.07
CA PRO A 122 -12.53 4.69 -0.32
C PRO A 122 -13.92 4.56 0.29
N LYS A 123 -14.45 3.33 0.27
CA LYS A 123 -15.72 2.96 0.90
C LYS A 123 -15.70 3.13 2.41
#